data_AF-A0AAD3XVB5-F1
#
_entry.id   AF-A0AAD3XVB5-F1
#
_cell.length_a   1.000
_cell.length_b   1.000
_cell.length_c   1.000
_cell.angle_alpha   90.00
_cell.angle_beta   90.00
_cell.angle_gamma   90.00
#
_symmetry.space_group_name_H-M   'P 1'
#
loop_
_entity.id
_entity.type
_entity.pdbx_description
1 polymer ?
#
loop_
_entity_poly.entity_id
_entity_poly.type
_entity_poly.pdbx_seq_one_letter_code
_entity_poly.pdbx_strand_id
1 'polypeptide(L)'
;MDLSVWSCSNVILNLTFLAILISRGASGATFTFINKCEYTVWPGILANAGSPSLDSTGFALPTDGSRTFQAPTGWSGRFWGRTGCNFDGSEAQGYCVTGDCGSGQVECNGAGANPPVTLAEFTLGSIGQDFYDVSLVDGYNLPMLVEVSGGSGLCASTGCVVDLNRVCPVELRVGDGEACKSACEAFRSPEYCCSGVYGSPTTCKPTMYSQMFKSACPRSYSYAYDDATSTFTCTGADYTVTFCPPIPSQKSASPVTPVVTTTTPDVSSRSGSESGLGYMSYDSASGTGTGLELESQSETGSQSAAMLADQSWLAKMALGDSAKAITPSALQSTLAVSACFFLAPSFIYL
;
A
#
# COMPACT_ATOMS: atom_id res chain seq x y z
N MET A 1 -51.42 -36.39 -1.41
CA MET A 1 -51.14 -36.03 -2.82
C MET A 1 -51.86 -34.75 -3.20
N ASP A 2 -51.36 -33.53 -3.06
CA ASP A 2 -50.38 -32.90 -2.19
C ASP A 2 -50.42 -31.39 -2.53
N LEU A 3 -51.56 -30.74 -2.25
CA LEU A 3 -51.72 -29.28 -2.44
C LEU A 3 -50.83 -28.48 -1.46
N SER A 4 -50.49 -29.06 -0.32
CA SER A 4 -49.57 -28.45 0.66
C SER A 4 -48.11 -28.44 0.21
N VAL A 5 -47.68 -29.43 -0.59
CA VAL A 5 -46.30 -29.55 -1.09
C VAL A 5 -46.02 -28.55 -2.21
N TRP A 6 -47.02 -28.28 -3.07
CA TRP A 6 -46.92 -27.26 -4.13
C TRP A 6 -46.83 -25.84 -3.57
N SER A 7 -47.48 -25.57 -2.44
CA SER A 7 -47.43 -24.24 -1.79
C SER A 7 -46.05 -23.95 -1.18
N CYS A 8 -45.44 -24.94 -0.52
CA CYS A 8 -44.12 -24.77 0.11
C CYS A 8 -43.00 -24.57 -0.92
N SER A 9 -43.04 -25.28 -2.05
CA SER A 9 -42.03 -25.16 -3.11
C SER A 9 -42.01 -23.76 -3.73
N ASN A 10 -43.19 -23.18 -3.99
CA ASN A 10 -43.30 -21.82 -4.52
C ASN A 10 -42.84 -20.77 -3.50
N VAL A 11 -43.11 -20.95 -2.20
CA VAL A 11 -42.65 -20.01 -1.16
C VAL A 11 -41.12 -20.04 -1.02
N ILE A 12 -40.50 -21.20 -1.06
CA ILE A 12 -39.03 -21.34 -1.01
C ILE A 12 -38.38 -20.74 -2.26
N LEU A 13 -38.96 -20.95 -3.45
CA LEU A 13 -38.45 -20.39 -4.70
C LEU A 13 -38.56 -18.85 -4.72
N ASN A 14 -39.66 -18.29 -4.20
CA ASN A 14 -39.83 -16.83 -4.09
C ASN A 14 -38.91 -16.21 -3.02
N LEU A 15 -38.67 -16.90 -1.89
CA LEU A 15 -37.74 -16.44 -0.86
C LEU A 15 -36.28 -16.48 -1.33
N THR A 16 -35.89 -17.51 -2.09
CA THR A 16 -34.55 -17.59 -2.69
C THR A 16 -34.36 -16.55 -3.79
N PHE A 17 -35.35 -16.34 -4.65
CA PHE A 17 -35.32 -15.27 -5.66
C PHE A 17 -35.26 -13.88 -5.02
N LEU A 18 -36.02 -13.64 -3.94
CA LEU A 18 -35.97 -12.39 -3.18
C LEU A 18 -34.63 -12.20 -2.44
N ALA A 19 -34.02 -13.26 -1.91
CA ALA A 19 -32.69 -13.21 -1.31
C ALA A 19 -31.59 -12.88 -2.36
N ILE A 20 -31.72 -13.40 -3.59
CA ILE A 20 -30.83 -13.05 -4.71
C ILE A 20 -31.04 -11.59 -5.14
N LEU A 21 -32.28 -11.08 -5.14
CA LEU A 21 -32.59 -9.67 -5.42
C LEU A 21 -32.14 -8.70 -4.30
N ILE A 22 -32.03 -9.18 -3.05
CA ILE A 22 -31.55 -8.41 -1.90
C ILE A 22 -30.03 -8.53 -1.71
N SER A 23 -29.34 -9.39 -2.49
CA SER A 23 -27.88 -9.35 -2.59
C SER A 23 -27.45 -8.07 -3.32
N ARG A 24 -27.55 -6.95 -2.61
CA ARG A 24 -26.74 -5.77 -2.89
C ARG A 24 -25.31 -6.29 -2.82
N GLY A 25 -24.64 -6.39 -3.97
CA GLY A 25 -23.21 -6.69 -4.01
C GLY A 25 -22.54 -5.85 -2.94
N ALA A 26 -21.69 -6.48 -2.12
CA ALA A 26 -20.98 -5.76 -1.08
C ALA A 26 -20.27 -4.57 -1.74
N SER A 27 -20.72 -3.35 -1.44
CA SER A 27 -20.03 -2.15 -1.90
C SER A 27 -18.65 -2.19 -1.27
N GLY A 28 -17.61 -2.22 -2.11
CA GLY A 28 -16.23 -2.42 -1.69
C GLY A 28 -15.30 -2.36 -2.90
N ALA A 29 -14.01 -2.55 -2.65
CA ALA A 29 -13.00 -2.64 -3.70
C ALA A 29 -12.41 -4.05 -3.73
N THR A 30 -12.17 -4.53 -4.95
CA THR A 30 -11.43 -5.75 -5.20
C THR A 30 -9.95 -5.43 -5.28
N PHE A 31 -9.14 -6.07 -4.44
CA PHE A 31 -7.68 -6.02 -4.52
C PHE A 31 -7.16 -7.29 -5.18
N THR A 32 -6.47 -7.16 -6.32
CA THR A 32 -5.81 -8.28 -7.01
C THR A 32 -4.30 -8.16 -6.86
N PHE A 33 -3.66 -9.17 -6.30
CA PHE A 33 -2.21 -9.25 -6.14
C PHE A 33 -1.64 -10.09 -7.26
N ILE A 34 -0.60 -9.60 -7.93
CA ILE A 34 0.09 -10.32 -9.01
C ILE A 34 1.58 -10.33 -8.70
N ASN A 35 2.21 -11.50 -8.77
CA ASN A 35 3.65 -11.61 -8.67
C ASN A 35 4.27 -11.79 -10.06
N LYS A 36 5.03 -10.79 -10.52
CA LYS A 36 5.84 -10.86 -11.74
C LYS A 36 7.35 -10.96 -11.47
N CYS A 37 7.73 -11.17 -10.21
CA CYS A 37 9.11 -11.47 -9.84
C CYS A 37 9.46 -12.91 -10.24
N GLU A 38 10.73 -13.16 -10.55
CA GLU A 38 11.27 -14.50 -10.87
C GLU A 38 11.37 -15.43 -9.64
N TYR A 39 10.83 -14.99 -8.50
CA TYR A 39 10.83 -15.70 -7.22
C TYR A 39 9.48 -15.54 -6.53
N THR A 40 9.17 -16.43 -5.58
CA THR A 40 8.00 -16.31 -4.71
C THR A 40 8.10 -15.06 -3.84
N VAL A 41 7.03 -14.28 -3.80
CA VAL A 41 6.83 -13.19 -2.86
C VAL A 41 5.84 -13.66 -1.81
N TRP A 42 5.99 -13.21 -0.56
CA TRP A 42 5.00 -13.47 0.49
C TRP A 42 4.32 -12.15 0.87
N PRO A 43 3.20 -11.77 0.23
CA PRO A 43 2.53 -10.54 0.60
C PRO A 43 2.11 -10.53 2.06
N GLY A 44 2.17 -9.36 2.68
CA GLY A 44 1.60 -9.05 3.99
C GLY A 44 0.48 -8.05 3.84
N ILE A 45 -0.54 -8.18 4.68
CA ILE A 45 -1.72 -7.32 4.72
C ILE A 45 -1.91 -6.85 6.17
N LEU A 46 -1.97 -5.53 6.34
CA LEU A 46 -2.30 -4.92 7.62
C LEU A 46 -3.48 -3.97 7.43
N ALA A 47 -4.61 -4.30 8.06
CA ALA A 47 -5.71 -3.37 8.22
C ALA A 47 -5.39 -2.35 9.32
N ASN A 48 -5.74 -1.09 9.09
CA ASN A 48 -5.54 -0.03 10.08
C ASN A 48 -6.60 -0.10 11.18
N ALA A 49 -6.35 0.62 12.28
CA ALA A 49 -7.28 0.68 13.41
C ALA A 49 -8.69 1.09 12.94
N GLY A 50 -9.69 0.31 13.34
CA GLY A 50 -11.09 0.51 12.94
C GLY A 50 -11.50 -0.17 11.63
N SER A 51 -10.54 -0.69 10.84
CA SER A 51 -10.84 -1.52 9.67
C SER A 51 -10.80 -3.00 10.01
N PRO A 52 -11.68 -3.83 9.42
CA PRO A 52 -11.63 -5.27 9.61
C PRO A 52 -10.41 -5.88 8.92
N SER A 53 -9.91 -7.00 9.47
CA SER A 53 -8.97 -7.86 8.74
C SER A 53 -9.63 -8.39 7.47
N LEU A 54 -8.85 -8.48 6.38
CA LEU A 54 -9.29 -9.21 5.19
C LEU A 54 -9.16 -10.73 5.43
N ASP A 55 -9.52 -11.54 4.43
CA ASP A 55 -9.52 -13.02 4.52
C ASP A 55 -8.15 -13.64 4.86
N SER A 56 -7.07 -12.87 4.77
CA SER A 56 -5.71 -13.23 5.17
C SER A 56 -4.93 -11.96 5.54
N THR A 57 -3.95 -12.12 6.41
CA THR A 57 -2.94 -11.11 6.78
C THR A 57 -1.57 -11.41 6.16
N GLY A 58 -1.39 -12.57 5.53
CA GLY A 58 -0.19 -12.89 4.76
C GLY A 58 -0.27 -14.24 4.07
N PHE A 59 0.35 -14.35 2.89
CA PHE A 59 0.26 -15.56 2.06
C PHE A 59 1.47 -15.72 1.14
N ALA A 60 1.69 -16.93 0.62
CA ALA A 60 2.68 -17.17 -0.43
C ALA A 60 2.07 -16.86 -1.80
N LEU A 61 2.80 -16.14 -2.65
CA LEU A 61 2.42 -15.82 -4.01
C LEU A 61 3.55 -16.23 -4.96
N PRO A 62 3.47 -17.44 -5.56
CA PRO A 62 4.49 -17.94 -6.49
C PRO A 62 4.64 -17.03 -7.72
N THR A 63 5.74 -17.18 -8.47
CA THR A 63 5.96 -16.51 -9.76
C THR A 63 4.76 -16.68 -10.69
N ASP A 64 4.35 -15.59 -11.32
CA ASP A 64 3.15 -15.48 -12.17
C ASP A 64 1.81 -15.81 -11.47
N GLY A 65 1.84 -16.01 -10.15
CA GLY A 65 0.66 -16.22 -9.33
C GLY A 65 -0.18 -14.96 -9.19
N SER A 66 -1.48 -15.18 -8.96
CA SER A 66 -2.43 -14.12 -8.63
C SER A 66 -3.35 -14.54 -7.48
N ARG A 67 -3.74 -13.59 -6.64
CA ARG A 67 -4.72 -13.78 -5.56
C ARG A 67 -5.55 -12.51 -5.35
N THR A 68 -6.83 -12.69 -5.09
CA THR A 68 -7.78 -11.57 -4.93
C THR A 68 -8.37 -11.53 -3.52
N PHE A 69 -8.64 -10.32 -3.04
CA PHE A 69 -9.32 -10.04 -1.78
C PHE A 69 -10.42 -9.00 -1.99
N GLN A 70 -11.48 -9.10 -1.19
CA GLN A 70 -12.55 -8.11 -1.13
C GLN A 70 -12.37 -7.26 0.12
N ALA A 71 -12.33 -5.95 -0.05
CA ALA A 71 -12.31 -5.00 1.06
C ALA A 71 -13.62 -4.21 1.11
N PRO A 72 -14.23 -4.04 2.29
CA PRO A 72 -15.46 -3.26 2.41
C PRO A 72 -15.20 -1.77 2.13
N THR A 73 -16.24 -1.03 1.73
CA THR A 73 -16.20 0.44 1.74
C THR A 73 -15.74 0.97 3.10
N GLY A 74 -14.95 2.04 3.10
CA GLY A 74 -14.38 2.59 4.33
C GLY A 74 -13.14 1.86 4.85
N TRP A 75 -12.73 0.75 4.20
CA TRP A 75 -11.52 0.03 4.62
C TRP A 75 -10.27 0.86 4.41
N SER A 76 -9.37 0.80 5.38
CA SER A 76 -8.03 1.33 5.24
C SER A 76 -7.00 0.35 5.75
N GLY A 77 -5.86 0.32 5.07
CA GLY A 77 -4.74 -0.52 5.41
C GLY A 77 -3.62 -0.38 4.40
N ARG A 78 -2.69 -1.32 4.49
CA ARG A 78 -1.50 -1.35 3.67
C ARG A 78 -1.09 -2.77 3.31
N PHE A 79 -0.42 -2.86 2.17
CA PHE A 79 0.11 -4.09 1.62
C PHE A 79 1.60 -3.96 1.34
N TRP A 80 2.32 -5.07 1.43
CA TRP A 80 3.73 -5.14 1.06
C TRP A 80 4.10 -6.54 0.59
N GLY A 81 5.26 -6.68 -0.05
CA GLY A 81 5.83 -7.98 -0.41
C GLY A 81 7.02 -8.33 0.48
N ARG A 82 7.04 -9.55 1.03
CA ARG A 82 8.21 -10.12 1.72
C ARG A 82 9.03 -10.99 0.78
N THR A 83 10.35 -11.00 0.94
CA THR A 83 11.28 -11.77 0.10
C THR A 83 12.24 -12.60 0.93
N GLY A 84 12.78 -13.68 0.32
CA GLY A 84 13.73 -14.58 0.97
C GLY A 84 13.15 -15.28 2.19
N CYS A 85 11.88 -15.68 2.14
CA CYS A 85 11.21 -16.26 3.30
C CYS A 85 11.48 -17.77 3.44
N ASN A 86 11.60 -18.23 4.68
CA ASN A 86 11.64 -19.64 5.05
C ASN A 86 10.57 -19.90 6.12
N PHE A 87 9.60 -20.77 5.81
CA PHE A 87 8.53 -21.18 6.74
C PHE A 87 8.49 -22.70 6.92
N ASP A 88 9.54 -23.41 6.51
CA ASP A 88 9.50 -24.85 6.21
C ASP A 88 9.64 -25.73 7.46
N GLY A 89 9.31 -25.20 8.65
CA GLY A 89 9.18 -25.94 9.91
C GLY A 89 10.47 -26.56 10.48
N SER A 90 11.62 -26.36 9.84
CA SER A 90 12.93 -26.80 10.36
C SER A 90 13.50 -25.85 11.42
N GLU A 91 13.06 -24.59 11.42
CA GLU A 91 13.33 -23.57 12.43
C GLU A 91 12.11 -23.37 13.33
N ALA A 92 12.32 -23.03 14.61
CA ALA A 92 11.23 -22.88 15.58
C ALA A 92 10.23 -21.74 15.22
N GLN A 93 10.66 -20.78 14.38
CA GLN A 93 9.88 -19.68 13.83
C GLN A 93 10.36 -19.39 12.41
N GLY A 94 9.45 -19.16 11.47
CA GLY A 94 9.83 -18.73 10.12
C GLY A 94 10.26 -17.27 10.08
N TYR A 95 10.91 -16.86 8.99
CA TYR A 95 11.39 -15.49 8.80
C TYR A 95 11.40 -15.11 7.32
N CYS A 96 11.54 -13.81 7.06
CA CYS A 96 11.85 -13.26 5.74
C CYS A 96 13.07 -12.32 5.81
N VAL A 97 13.85 -12.25 4.73
CA VAL A 97 15.02 -11.35 4.64
C VAL A 97 14.59 -9.88 4.57
N THR A 98 13.51 -9.58 3.85
CA THR A 98 12.96 -8.21 3.76
C THR A 98 11.47 -8.19 4.03
N GLY A 99 10.99 -7.09 4.64
CA GLY A 99 9.58 -6.86 4.94
C GLY A 99 8.98 -7.81 5.98
N ASP A 100 9.80 -8.59 6.70
CA ASP A 100 9.33 -9.55 7.70
C ASP A 100 8.41 -8.87 8.72
N CYS A 101 7.34 -9.55 9.14
CA CYS A 101 6.37 -8.99 10.08
C CYS A 101 6.51 -9.53 11.50
N GLY A 102 7.57 -10.29 11.79
CA GLY A 102 7.91 -10.78 13.13
C GLY A 102 6.93 -11.78 13.73
N SER A 103 5.93 -12.26 12.97
CA SER A 103 4.95 -13.22 13.46
C SER A 103 5.50 -14.64 13.57
N GLY A 104 6.64 -14.92 12.92
CA GLY A 104 7.18 -16.27 12.77
C GLY A 104 6.37 -17.18 11.84
N GLN A 105 5.39 -16.61 11.13
CA GLN A 105 4.39 -17.35 10.34
C GLN A 105 4.15 -16.68 8.98
N VAL A 106 3.52 -17.42 8.06
CA VAL A 106 3.07 -16.83 6.78
C VAL A 106 2.05 -15.71 7.03
N GLU A 107 1.13 -15.91 7.97
CA GLU A 107 0.19 -14.87 8.41
C GLU A 107 0.88 -13.83 9.30
N CYS A 108 0.64 -12.54 9.04
CA CYS A 108 1.22 -11.46 9.85
C CYS A 108 0.43 -11.12 11.12
N ASN A 109 -0.80 -11.63 11.27
CA ASN A 109 -1.59 -11.56 12.50
C ASN A 109 -1.75 -10.14 13.08
N GLY A 110 -1.89 -9.14 12.20
CA GLY A 110 -2.01 -7.73 12.59
C GLY A 110 -0.68 -7.03 12.89
N ALA A 111 0.45 -7.70 12.71
CA ALA A 111 1.77 -7.07 12.73
C ALA A 111 2.07 -6.35 11.41
N GLY A 112 2.78 -5.24 11.50
CA GLY A 112 3.29 -4.50 10.34
C GLY A 112 4.61 -5.07 9.83
N ALA A 113 5.00 -4.64 8.63
CA ALA A 113 6.32 -4.93 8.08
C ALA A 113 7.43 -4.28 8.89
N ASN A 114 8.56 -4.97 9.03
CA ASN A 114 9.83 -4.39 9.46
C ASN A 114 10.49 -3.71 8.27
N PRO A 115 10.77 -2.39 8.33
CA PRO A 115 11.50 -1.68 7.28
C PRO A 115 12.94 -2.20 7.08
N PRO A 116 13.53 -2.05 5.88
CA PRO A 116 12.97 -1.35 4.72
C PRO A 116 11.95 -2.14 3.91
N VAL A 117 10.91 -1.45 3.44
CA VAL A 117 9.82 -2.08 2.69
C VAL A 117 9.09 -1.07 1.81
N THR A 118 8.77 -1.47 0.58
CA THR A 118 7.85 -0.72 -0.29
C THR A 118 6.41 -1.02 0.12
N LEU A 119 5.62 0.02 0.38
CA LEU A 119 4.23 -0.11 0.82
C LEU A 119 3.27 0.33 -0.28
N ALA A 120 2.15 -0.36 -0.44
CA ALA A 120 0.95 0.20 -1.07
C ALA A 120 -0.07 0.51 0.02
N GLU A 121 -0.53 1.75 0.08
CA GLU A 121 -1.40 2.26 1.14
C GLU A 121 -2.75 2.66 0.55
N PHE A 122 -3.83 2.35 1.27
CA PHE A 122 -5.19 2.61 0.81
C PHE A 122 -6.07 3.12 1.93
N THR A 123 -6.95 4.04 1.58
CA THR A 123 -8.10 4.44 2.37
C THR A 123 -9.31 4.57 1.46
N LEU A 124 -10.20 3.59 1.51
CA LEU A 124 -11.40 3.53 0.68
C LEU A 124 -12.49 4.43 1.23
N GLY A 125 -13.17 5.17 0.37
CA GLY A 125 -14.24 6.08 0.77
C GLY A 125 -15.53 5.31 1.12
N SER A 126 -16.15 5.63 2.27
CA SER A 126 -17.50 5.11 2.59
C SER A 126 -18.59 5.76 1.74
N ILE A 127 -18.46 7.07 1.48
CA ILE A 127 -19.38 7.89 0.67
C ILE A 127 -18.56 8.92 -0.14
N GLY A 128 -17.32 8.58 -0.52
CA GLY A 128 -16.34 9.52 -1.06
C GLY A 128 -15.30 8.86 -1.97
N GLN A 129 -14.25 9.61 -2.28
CA GLN A 129 -13.11 9.11 -3.05
C GLN A 129 -12.25 8.21 -2.17
N ASP A 130 -11.67 7.20 -2.81
CA ASP A 130 -10.56 6.43 -2.28
C ASP A 130 -9.28 7.27 -2.41
N PHE A 131 -8.39 7.11 -1.44
CA PHE A 131 -7.02 7.62 -1.47
C PHE A 131 -6.07 6.43 -1.49
N TYR A 132 -5.09 6.46 -2.38
CA TYR A 132 -4.10 5.39 -2.49
C TYR A 132 -2.77 5.90 -3.01
N ASP A 133 -1.72 5.19 -2.62
CA ASP A 133 -0.35 5.50 -3.01
C ASP A 133 0.57 4.27 -2.89
N VAL A 134 1.75 4.37 -3.52
CA VAL A 134 2.90 3.54 -3.19
C VAL A 134 3.92 4.43 -2.47
N SER A 135 4.38 3.96 -1.31
CA SER A 135 5.21 4.72 -0.39
C SER A 135 6.58 4.07 -0.18
N LEU A 136 7.61 4.91 -0.24
CA LEU A 136 9.01 4.60 0.04
C LEU A 136 9.50 5.28 1.33
N VAL A 137 8.56 5.80 2.13
CA VAL A 137 8.86 6.43 3.43
C VAL A 137 9.57 5.44 4.36
N ASP A 138 9.11 4.20 4.34
CA ASP A 138 9.70 3.07 5.08
C ASP A 138 10.80 2.36 4.25
N GLY A 139 11.32 2.99 3.20
CA GLY A 139 12.37 2.42 2.35
C GLY A 139 11.83 1.63 1.15
N TYR A 140 12.69 0.78 0.61
CA TYR A 140 12.42 0.01 -0.59
C TYR A 140 13.01 -1.39 -0.47
N ASN A 141 12.29 -2.42 -0.89
CA ASN A 141 12.82 -3.78 -1.01
C ASN A 141 12.57 -4.40 -2.39
N LEU A 142 11.44 -4.13 -3.04
CA LEU A 142 11.12 -4.65 -4.36
C LEU A 142 10.20 -3.72 -5.16
N PRO A 143 10.22 -3.78 -6.51
CA PRO A 143 9.42 -2.89 -7.33
C PRO A 143 7.92 -3.21 -7.18
N MET A 144 7.10 -2.17 -7.11
CA MET A 144 5.65 -2.30 -6.91
C MET A 144 4.88 -1.30 -7.78
N LEU A 145 3.78 -1.75 -8.37
CA LEU A 145 2.84 -0.92 -9.11
C LEU A 145 1.41 -1.21 -8.65
N VAL A 146 0.65 -0.16 -8.41
CA VAL A 146 -0.80 -0.19 -8.21
C VAL A 146 -1.46 0.36 -9.45
N GLU A 147 -2.24 -0.48 -10.13
CA GLU A 147 -3.10 -0.10 -11.24
C GLU A 147 -4.56 -0.07 -10.80
N VAL A 148 -5.33 0.79 -11.45
CA VAL A 148 -6.74 1.04 -11.11
C VAL A 148 -7.60 0.56 -12.26
N SER A 149 -8.64 -0.20 -11.96
CA SER A 149 -9.60 -0.72 -12.93
C SER A 149 -11.00 -0.18 -12.65
N GLY A 150 -11.65 0.32 -13.69
CA GLY A 150 -12.95 0.97 -13.57
C GLY A 150 -12.86 2.32 -12.83
N GLY A 151 -13.92 2.64 -12.09
CA GLY A 151 -14.03 3.87 -11.31
C GLY A 151 -14.16 5.17 -12.13
N SER A 152 -14.16 6.28 -11.40
CA SER A 152 -14.24 7.64 -11.96
C SER A 152 -13.38 8.63 -11.18
N GLY A 153 -12.90 9.68 -11.85
CA GLY A 153 -11.92 10.62 -11.30
C GLY A 153 -10.57 10.51 -12.02
N LEU A 154 -9.48 10.81 -11.30
CA LEU A 154 -8.13 10.72 -11.86
C LEU A 154 -7.69 9.27 -12.07
N CYS A 155 -7.92 8.40 -11.07
CA CYS A 155 -7.74 6.94 -11.15
C CYS A 155 -6.41 6.52 -11.79
N ALA A 156 -5.34 7.24 -11.47
CA ALA A 156 -4.06 7.07 -12.11
C ALA A 156 -3.19 6.06 -11.34
N SER A 157 -2.39 5.27 -12.04
CA SER A 157 -1.52 4.27 -11.40
C SER A 157 -0.46 4.89 -10.49
N THR A 158 0.02 4.17 -9.49
CA THR A 158 1.06 4.66 -8.56
C THR A 158 2.07 3.57 -8.29
N GLY A 159 3.34 3.90 -8.12
CA GLY A 159 4.35 2.86 -8.02
C GLY A 159 5.78 3.27 -8.33
N CYS A 160 6.65 2.32 -8.01
CA CYS A 160 8.09 2.36 -8.18
C CYS A 160 8.51 1.11 -8.97
N VAL A 161 8.62 1.26 -10.30
CA VAL A 161 8.87 0.15 -11.23
C VAL A 161 10.35 -0.08 -11.52
N VAL A 162 11.22 0.84 -11.08
CA VAL A 162 12.67 0.70 -11.18
C VAL A 162 13.20 -0.10 -10.00
N ASP A 163 14.30 -0.82 -10.22
CA ASP A 163 15.03 -1.53 -9.18
C ASP A 163 15.94 -0.55 -8.41
N LEU A 164 15.40 0.04 -7.34
CA LEU A 164 16.11 1.02 -6.50
C LEU A 164 17.31 0.40 -5.76
N ASN A 165 17.33 -0.91 -5.53
CA ASN A 165 18.43 -1.57 -4.85
C ASN A 165 19.75 -1.43 -5.62
N ARG A 166 19.70 -1.35 -6.96
CA ARG A 166 20.87 -1.17 -7.82
C ARG A 166 21.54 0.19 -7.71
N VAL A 167 20.79 1.20 -7.30
CA VAL A 167 21.26 2.59 -7.16
C VAL A 167 21.28 3.05 -5.70
N CYS A 168 21.01 2.14 -4.76
CA CYS A 168 20.97 2.44 -3.34
C CYS A 168 22.36 2.88 -2.83
N PRO A 169 22.48 4.08 -2.22
CA PRO A 169 23.71 4.54 -1.58
C PRO A 169 24.19 3.54 -0.54
N VAL A 170 25.51 3.45 -0.37
CA VAL A 170 26.13 2.45 0.51
C VAL A 170 25.65 2.60 1.96
N GLU A 171 25.43 3.83 2.41
CA GLU A 171 24.94 4.20 3.73
C GLU A 171 23.46 3.82 3.98
N LEU A 172 22.69 3.56 2.93
CA LEU A 172 21.28 3.14 3.01
C LEU A 172 21.09 1.64 2.70
N ARG A 173 22.12 0.97 2.18
CA ARG A 173 22.02 -0.41 1.71
C ARG A 173 21.84 -1.40 2.86
N VAL A 174 20.98 -2.38 2.64
CA VAL A 174 20.86 -3.59 3.48
C VAL A 174 21.56 -4.74 2.78
N GLY A 175 22.37 -5.49 3.55
CA GLY A 175 23.15 -6.63 3.08
C GLY A 175 23.96 -6.33 1.81
N ASP A 176 23.91 -7.26 0.86
CA ASP A 176 24.58 -7.13 -0.44
C ASP A 176 23.72 -6.36 -1.48
N GLY A 177 22.60 -5.78 -1.06
CA GLY A 177 21.68 -5.03 -1.91
C GLY A 177 20.28 -5.65 -1.97
N GLU A 178 19.86 -6.33 -0.92
CA GLU A 178 18.52 -6.94 -0.82
C GLU A 178 17.43 -5.88 -0.61
N ALA A 179 17.79 -4.74 -0.01
CA ALA A 179 16.88 -3.63 0.22
C ALA A 179 17.62 -2.28 0.40
N CYS A 180 16.87 -1.19 0.36
CA CYS A 180 17.36 0.17 0.55
C CYS A 180 16.55 0.89 1.64
N LYS A 181 17.22 1.28 2.73
CA LYS A 181 16.62 2.08 3.79
C LYS A 181 16.22 3.46 3.28
N SER A 182 15.13 4.01 3.80
CA SER A 182 14.94 5.45 3.75
C SER A 182 15.94 6.14 4.69
N ALA A 183 16.11 7.45 4.53
CA ALA A 183 16.97 8.22 5.43
C ALA A 183 16.45 8.22 6.88
N CYS A 184 15.13 8.18 7.08
CA CYS A 184 14.56 8.06 8.43
C CYS A 184 14.98 6.72 9.07
N GLU A 185 14.85 5.62 8.33
CA GLU A 185 15.21 4.30 8.83
C GLU A 185 16.72 4.15 9.10
N ALA A 186 17.56 4.81 8.30
CA ALA A 186 19.01 4.76 8.47
C ALA A 186 19.53 5.66 9.60
N PHE A 187 19.06 6.91 9.68
CA PHE A 187 19.66 7.93 10.54
C PHE A 187 18.83 8.30 11.76
N ARG A 188 17.53 7.98 11.77
CA ARG A 188 16.59 8.26 12.87
C ARG A 188 16.53 9.73 13.31
N SER A 189 16.99 10.65 12.47
CA SER A 189 17.01 12.07 12.80
C SER A 189 15.65 12.72 12.56
N PRO A 190 15.26 13.75 13.34
CA PRO A 190 13.98 14.43 13.18
C PRO A 190 13.74 15.01 11.79
N GLU A 191 14.80 15.48 11.11
CA GLU A 191 14.77 16.03 9.75
C GLU A 191 14.29 14.99 8.73
N TYR A 192 14.77 13.75 8.84
CA TYR A 192 14.43 12.69 7.90
C TYR A 192 13.12 12.00 8.24
N CYS A 193 12.82 11.90 9.54
CA CYS A 193 11.59 11.28 10.04
C CYS A 193 10.41 12.25 10.15
N CYS A 194 10.60 13.52 9.76
CA CYS A 194 9.60 14.58 9.89
C CYS A 194 8.94 14.61 11.28
N SER A 195 9.76 14.63 12.34
CA SER A 195 9.29 14.59 13.72
C SER A 195 9.75 15.80 14.52
N GLY A 196 9.14 16.02 15.69
CA GLY A 196 9.45 17.18 16.54
C GLY A 196 9.24 18.50 15.80
N VAL A 197 10.29 19.32 15.71
CA VAL A 197 10.23 20.62 15.00
C VAL A 197 10.01 20.47 13.49
N TYR A 198 10.27 19.29 12.94
CA TYR A 198 10.00 18.92 11.55
C TYR A 198 8.64 18.24 11.38
N GLY A 199 7.76 18.25 12.39
CA GLY A 199 6.42 17.63 12.34
C GLY A 199 5.40 18.34 11.45
N SER A 200 5.82 19.09 10.44
CA SER A 200 4.90 19.75 9.51
C SER A 200 5.48 19.86 8.09
N PRO A 201 4.63 19.95 7.04
CA PRO A 201 5.09 20.15 5.66
C PRO A 201 5.89 21.45 5.45
N THR A 202 5.68 22.46 6.30
CA THR A 202 6.42 23.72 6.22
C THR A 202 7.83 23.59 6.77
N THR A 203 8.08 22.69 7.72
CA THR A 203 9.38 22.52 8.38
C THR A 203 10.17 21.31 7.87
N CYS A 204 9.54 20.17 7.55
CA CYS A 204 10.22 19.02 6.94
C CYS A 204 10.28 19.16 5.42
N LYS A 205 11.49 19.35 4.90
CA LYS A 205 11.74 19.57 3.47
C LYS A 205 12.35 18.32 2.82
N PRO A 206 12.17 18.15 1.49
CA PRO A 206 12.86 17.10 0.75
C PRO A 206 14.38 17.18 0.97
N THR A 207 15.01 16.03 1.14
CA THR A 207 16.47 15.89 1.33
C THR A 207 17.10 15.25 0.11
N MET A 208 18.43 15.19 0.04
CA MET A 208 19.11 14.50 -1.06
C MET A 208 18.69 13.03 -1.20
N TYR A 209 18.39 12.35 -0.08
CA TYR A 209 17.95 10.96 -0.08
C TYR A 209 16.51 10.81 -0.58
N SER A 210 15.57 11.63 -0.10
CA SER A 210 14.19 11.55 -0.60
C SER A 210 14.10 12.00 -2.07
N GLN A 211 14.89 12.99 -2.49
CA GLN A 211 14.97 13.39 -3.90
C GLN A 211 15.53 12.28 -4.80
N MET A 212 16.46 11.45 -4.30
CA MET A 212 16.94 10.27 -5.03
C MET A 212 15.79 9.29 -5.27
N PHE A 213 15.05 8.93 -4.21
CA PHE A 213 13.89 8.04 -4.30
C PHE A 213 12.83 8.62 -5.24
N LYS A 214 12.58 9.92 -5.15
CA LYS A 214 11.61 10.62 -5.99
C LYS A 214 12.01 10.66 -7.45
N SER A 215 13.29 10.86 -7.74
CA SER A 215 13.81 10.90 -9.11
C SER A 215 13.70 9.53 -9.78
N ALA A 216 13.94 8.46 -9.02
CA ALA A 216 13.78 7.09 -9.48
C ALA A 216 12.29 6.71 -9.63
N CYS A 217 11.45 7.13 -8.69
CA CYS A 217 10.04 6.77 -8.60
C CYS A 217 9.14 8.01 -8.42
N PRO A 218 8.91 8.78 -9.51
CA PRO A 218 8.19 10.06 -9.45
C PRO A 218 6.74 9.95 -8.96
N ARG A 219 6.14 8.77 -9.12
CA ARG A 219 4.75 8.46 -8.76
C ARG A 219 4.65 7.74 -7.42
N SER A 220 5.65 7.83 -6.55
CA SER A 220 5.63 7.27 -5.20
C SER A 220 5.98 8.32 -4.17
N TYR A 221 5.49 8.15 -2.94
CA TYR A 221 5.94 8.96 -1.80
C TYR A 221 7.40 8.68 -1.53
N SER A 222 8.21 9.72 -1.48
CA SER A 222 9.64 9.62 -1.16
C SER A 222 10.00 10.02 0.27
N TYR A 223 9.10 10.74 0.95
CA TYR A 223 9.16 11.11 2.37
C TYR A 223 7.75 11.51 2.87
N ALA A 224 7.57 11.73 4.16
CA ALA A 224 6.25 11.82 4.81
C ALA A 224 5.30 12.91 4.29
N TYR A 225 5.82 14.00 3.70
CA TYR A 225 5.00 15.12 3.19
C TYR A 225 5.11 15.34 1.67
N ASP A 226 5.34 14.25 0.91
CA ASP A 226 5.47 14.27 -0.56
C ASP A 226 4.13 14.16 -1.31
N ASP A 227 3.11 14.97 -0.99
CA ASP A 227 1.76 14.63 -1.47
C ASP A 227 1.47 15.06 -2.90
N ALA A 228 1.98 16.22 -3.32
CA ALA A 228 1.55 16.90 -4.53
C ALA A 228 1.64 16.04 -5.80
N THR A 229 2.47 14.98 -5.76
CA THR A 229 2.70 14.06 -6.88
C THR A 229 2.56 12.59 -6.49
N SER A 230 2.14 12.29 -5.26
CA SER A 230 2.21 10.92 -4.72
C SER A 230 0.90 10.41 -4.13
N THR A 231 -0.06 11.29 -3.79
CA THR A 231 -1.42 10.86 -3.42
C THR A 231 -2.29 10.78 -4.67
N PHE A 232 -2.98 9.65 -4.84
CA PHE A 232 -3.90 9.44 -5.95
C PHE A 232 -5.31 9.19 -5.43
N THR A 233 -6.31 9.61 -6.21
CA THR A 233 -7.71 9.41 -5.85
C THR A 233 -8.51 8.77 -6.98
N CYS A 234 -9.52 8.02 -6.59
CA CYS A 234 -10.48 7.40 -7.51
C CYS A 234 -11.79 7.11 -6.77
N THR A 235 -12.91 7.00 -7.48
CA THR A 235 -14.20 6.63 -6.89
C THR A 235 -14.69 5.33 -7.52
N GLY A 236 -14.98 4.32 -6.69
CA GLY A 236 -15.65 3.09 -7.12
C GLY A 236 -14.81 2.23 -8.07
N ALA A 237 -13.54 2.04 -7.72
CA ALA A 237 -12.59 1.26 -8.50
C ALA A 237 -12.15 -0.03 -7.80
N ASP A 238 -11.62 -0.93 -8.61
CA ASP A 238 -10.82 -2.07 -8.17
C ASP A 238 -9.34 -1.76 -8.38
N TYR A 239 -8.47 -2.45 -7.63
CA TYR A 239 -7.04 -2.17 -7.60
C TYR A 239 -6.22 -3.44 -7.85
N THR A 240 -5.18 -3.33 -8.66
CA THR A 240 -4.22 -4.42 -8.91
C THR A 240 -2.85 -4.03 -8.37
N VAL A 241 -2.36 -4.75 -7.37
CA VAL A 241 -1.02 -4.61 -6.79
C VAL A 241 -0.10 -5.62 -7.47
N THR A 242 0.82 -5.14 -8.30
CA THR A 242 1.80 -5.97 -9.02
C THR A 242 3.19 -5.80 -8.41
N PHE A 243 3.78 -6.92 -8.00
CA PHE A 243 5.19 -7.01 -7.60
C PHE A 243 6.08 -7.30 -8.81
N CYS A 244 7.22 -6.60 -8.91
CA CYS A 244 8.12 -6.62 -10.06
C CYS A 244 7.41 -6.43 -11.42
N PRO A 245 6.58 -5.38 -11.59
CA PRO A 245 5.87 -5.13 -12.83
C PRO A 245 6.84 -5.06 -14.02
N PRO A 246 6.42 -5.52 -15.21
CA PRO A 246 7.26 -5.39 -16.40
C PRO A 246 7.55 -3.92 -16.65
N ILE A 247 8.82 -3.59 -16.91
CA ILE A 247 9.20 -2.23 -17.26
C ILE A 247 8.45 -1.88 -18.56
N PRO A 248 7.65 -0.80 -18.61
CA PRO A 248 7.02 -0.41 -19.85
C PRO A 248 8.12 -0.16 -20.88
N SER A 249 8.08 -0.92 -21.98
CA SER A 249 8.99 -0.68 -23.09
C SER A 249 8.91 0.80 -23.46
N GLN A 250 10.05 1.46 -23.65
CA GLN A 250 10.25 2.88 -23.97
C GLN A 250 9.53 3.38 -25.25
N LYS A 251 8.55 2.64 -25.77
CA LYS A 251 7.84 2.89 -27.03
C LYS A 251 6.41 3.41 -26.86
N SER A 252 5.80 3.35 -25.67
CA SER A 252 4.39 3.75 -25.47
C SER A 252 4.17 5.00 -24.63
N ALA A 253 5.23 5.69 -24.20
CA ALA A 253 5.09 7.04 -23.67
C ALA A 253 4.93 8.02 -24.85
N SER A 254 3.73 8.08 -25.42
CA SER A 254 3.36 9.23 -26.25
C SER A 254 3.29 10.46 -25.34
N PRO A 255 4.13 11.49 -25.53
CA PRO A 255 4.02 12.70 -24.74
C PRO A 255 2.70 13.40 -25.10
N VAL A 256 1.80 13.51 -24.13
CA VAL A 256 0.67 14.43 -24.21
C VAL A 256 1.28 15.83 -24.22
N THR A 257 1.31 16.45 -25.38
CA THR A 257 1.78 17.83 -25.54
C THR A 257 0.65 18.75 -25.07
N PRO A 258 0.87 19.67 -24.11
CA PRO A 258 -0.13 20.67 -23.80
C PRO A 258 -0.23 21.66 -24.97
N VAL A 259 -1.42 21.77 -25.55
CA VAL A 259 -1.74 22.79 -26.55
C VAL A 259 -1.76 24.15 -25.84
N VAL A 260 -0.66 24.90 -25.97
CA VAL A 260 -0.63 26.32 -25.63
C VAL A 260 -1.05 27.10 -26.87
N THR A 261 -2.28 27.60 -26.88
CA THR A 261 -2.73 28.58 -27.86
C THR A 261 -2.08 29.92 -27.52
N THR A 262 -1.11 30.36 -28.32
CA THR A 262 -0.63 31.76 -28.28
C THR A 262 -0.69 32.34 -29.69
N THR A 263 -1.50 33.39 -29.80
CA THR A 263 -1.63 34.26 -30.95
C THR A 263 -0.30 34.97 -31.24
N THR A 264 0.17 34.88 -32.49
CA THR A 264 1.26 35.69 -33.05
C THR A 264 0.81 37.14 -33.28
N PRO A 265 1.76 38.10 -33.35
CA PRO A 265 2.21 38.47 -34.69
C PRO A 265 3.73 38.60 -34.86
N ASP A 266 4.16 38.02 -35.98
CA ASP A 266 5.25 38.33 -36.91
C ASP A 266 6.22 39.51 -36.61
N VAL A 267 7.54 39.22 -36.55
CA VAL A 267 8.62 39.95 -37.25
C VAL A 267 9.83 39.03 -37.44
N SER A 268 10.37 39.06 -38.67
CA SER A 268 11.56 38.39 -39.21
C SER A 268 12.88 38.58 -38.43
N SER A 269 13.74 37.55 -38.41
CA SER A 269 14.98 37.49 -39.20
C SER A 269 16.16 36.75 -38.52
N ARG A 270 16.85 35.96 -39.37
CA ARG A 270 18.30 35.71 -39.41
C ARG A 270 18.92 34.56 -38.59
N SER A 271 19.57 33.70 -39.39
CA SER A 271 20.52 32.63 -39.11
C SER A 271 21.70 33.01 -38.23
N GLY A 272 22.18 32.05 -37.42
CA GLY A 272 23.50 32.08 -36.80
C GLY A 272 23.78 30.80 -36.01
N SER A 273 24.60 29.93 -36.57
CA SER A 273 25.27 28.80 -35.92
C SER A 273 26.37 29.28 -34.98
N GLU A 274 26.50 28.71 -33.78
CA GLU A 274 27.83 28.49 -33.17
C GLU A 274 27.80 27.50 -32.00
N SER A 275 28.80 26.63 -32.04
CA SER A 275 29.25 25.66 -31.04
C SER A 275 29.94 26.35 -29.85
N GLY A 276 29.78 25.81 -28.64
CA GLY A 276 30.58 26.22 -27.48
C GLY A 276 30.49 25.24 -26.32
N LEU A 277 31.52 24.41 -26.18
CA LEU A 277 31.81 23.61 -25.00
C LEU A 277 32.28 24.54 -23.86
N GLY A 278 31.77 24.32 -22.64
CA GLY A 278 32.18 25.04 -21.43
C GLY A 278 32.11 24.15 -20.21
N TYR A 279 33.23 23.48 -19.92
CA TYR A 279 33.51 22.70 -18.71
C TYR A 279 33.81 23.69 -17.57
N MET A 280 33.17 23.55 -16.40
CA MET A 280 33.54 24.30 -15.18
C MET A 280 33.74 23.32 -14.03
N SER A 281 35.02 23.17 -13.70
CA SER A 281 35.58 22.51 -12.52
C SER A 281 35.36 23.37 -11.28
N TYR A 282 35.04 22.76 -10.14
CA TYR A 282 35.13 23.43 -8.83
C TYR A 282 36.14 22.70 -7.95
N ASP A 283 37.11 23.49 -7.49
CA ASP A 283 38.24 23.11 -6.67
C ASP A 283 37.87 22.69 -5.25
N SER A 284 38.68 21.77 -4.73
CA SER A 284 38.70 21.28 -3.37
C SER A 284 39.54 22.20 -2.48
N ALA A 285 39.06 22.48 -1.27
CA ALA A 285 39.88 23.04 -0.20
C ALA A 285 39.68 22.23 1.09
N SER A 286 40.76 21.58 1.53
CA SER A 286 40.89 20.87 2.80
C SER A 286 41.15 21.85 3.95
N GLY A 287 40.55 21.60 5.11
CA GLY A 287 40.94 22.22 6.38
C GLY A 287 40.87 21.19 7.52
N THR A 288 42.03 20.87 8.09
CA THR A 288 42.22 20.00 9.27
C THR A 288 42.07 20.77 10.58
N GLY A 289 41.51 20.14 11.61
CA GLY A 289 41.54 20.62 13.00
C GLY A 289 41.01 19.60 14.01
N THR A 290 41.91 19.17 14.91
CA THR A 290 41.78 18.40 16.16
C THR A 290 40.61 18.86 17.05
N GLY A 291 39.85 18.08 17.82
CA GLY A 291 40.11 16.90 18.65
C GLY A 291 39.74 17.24 20.10
N LEU A 292 38.68 16.66 20.68
CA LEU A 292 38.38 16.65 22.12
C LEU A 292 37.50 15.43 22.47
N GLU A 293 38.00 14.64 23.43
CA GLU A 293 37.37 13.47 24.05
C GLU A 293 36.28 13.86 25.06
N LEU A 294 35.25 13.02 25.21
CA LEU A 294 34.49 12.87 26.46
C LEU A 294 33.83 11.48 26.50
N GLU A 295 34.22 10.69 27.50
CA GLU A 295 33.75 9.34 27.78
C GLU A 295 32.42 9.30 28.55
N SER A 296 31.62 8.29 28.17
CA SER A 296 30.74 7.44 28.99
C SER A 296 29.46 8.03 29.63
N GLN A 297 28.33 7.39 29.36
CA GLN A 297 27.76 6.40 30.28
C GLN A 297 26.66 5.56 29.63
N SER A 298 26.66 4.30 30.01
CA SER A 298 25.69 3.25 29.69
C SER A 298 24.38 3.45 30.43
N GLU A 299 23.24 3.29 29.76
CA GLU A 299 22.01 2.82 30.40
C GLU A 299 21.24 1.87 29.48
N THR A 300 21.01 0.67 30.00
CA THR A 300 20.15 -0.40 29.49
C THR A 300 18.67 -0.05 29.72
N GLY A 301 17.80 -0.26 28.72
CA GLY A 301 16.36 -0.37 29.01
C GLY A 301 15.38 -0.04 27.88
N SER A 302 15.02 -1.09 27.13
CA SER A 302 13.64 -1.40 26.69
C SER A 302 12.82 -0.45 25.79
N GLN A 303 12.18 -1.10 24.81
CA GLN A 303 11.00 -0.69 24.05
C GLN A 303 11.25 0.08 22.75
N SER A 304 11.45 -0.71 21.70
CA SER A 304 11.16 -0.36 20.31
C SER A 304 9.69 0.05 20.17
N ALA A 305 9.41 1.34 20.33
CA ALA A 305 8.19 1.94 19.85
C ALA A 305 8.32 2.06 18.33
N ALA A 306 7.78 1.07 17.61
CA ALA A 306 7.49 1.23 16.19
C ALA A 306 6.61 2.48 16.06
N MET A 307 7.17 3.54 15.48
CA MET A 307 6.42 4.73 15.14
C MET A 307 5.32 4.28 14.19
N LEU A 308 4.06 4.47 14.58
CA LEU A 308 2.92 4.33 13.71
C LEU A 308 3.16 5.26 12.51
N ALA A 309 3.67 4.71 11.41
CA ALA A 309 3.66 5.35 10.11
C ALA A 309 2.18 5.54 9.77
N ASP A 310 1.76 6.77 10.02
CA ASP A 310 0.41 7.25 9.87
C ASP A 310 0.16 7.45 8.38
N GLN A 311 -0.96 6.92 7.88
CA GLN A 311 -1.47 7.10 6.51
C GLN A 311 -1.18 8.51 5.98
N SER A 312 -1.06 8.65 4.64
CA SER A 312 -1.12 9.92 3.90
C SER A 312 -1.78 10.99 4.75
N TRP A 313 -1.00 11.92 5.30
CA TRP A 313 -1.53 12.90 6.23
C TRP A 313 -2.68 13.71 5.60
N LEU A 314 -2.72 13.80 4.27
CA LEU A 314 -3.86 14.32 3.50
C LEU A 314 -5.11 13.45 3.63
N ALA A 315 -5.02 12.13 3.52
CA ALA A 315 -6.13 11.23 3.85
C ALA A 315 -6.56 11.42 5.31
N LYS A 316 -5.58 11.60 6.22
CA LYS A 316 -5.72 12.10 7.59
C LYS A 316 -6.70 13.27 7.72
N MET A 317 -6.32 14.36 7.06
CA MET A 317 -7.07 15.62 7.10
C MET A 317 -8.42 15.52 6.38
N ALA A 318 -8.51 14.73 5.30
CA ALA A 318 -9.73 14.59 4.53
C ALA A 318 -10.84 13.83 5.29
N LEU A 319 -10.46 12.95 6.22
CA LEU A 319 -11.40 12.12 6.97
C LEU A 319 -11.76 12.68 8.35
N GLY A 320 -10.99 13.65 8.87
CA GLY A 320 -11.22 14.28 10.17
C GLY A 320 -10.91 13.34 11.34
N ASP A 321 -10.25 13.85 12.38
CA ASP A 321 -10.03 13.11 13.63
C ASP A 321 -11.37 12.80 14.31
N SER A 322 -11.94 11.63 14.00
CA SER A 322 -13.17 11.18 14.65
C SER A 322 -12.83 10.45 15.95
N ALA A 323 -12.92 11.19 17.06
CA ALA A 323 -12.91 10.62 18.40
C ALA A 323 -13.99 9.53 18.56
N LYS A 324 -13.59 8.38 19.10
CA LYS A 324 -14.41 7.28 19.66
C LYS A 324 -15.84 7.17 19.12
N ALA A 325 -16.04 6.33 18.11
CA ALA A 325 -17.35 5.77 17.83
C ALA A 325 -17.68 4.70 18.89
N ILE A 326 -18.71 4.97 19.69
CA ILE A 326 -19.36 4.00 20.57
C ILE A 326 -20.03 2.95 19.68
N THR A 327 -19.71 1.68 19.92
CA THR A 327 -20.31 0.50 19.25
C THR A 327 -21.84 0.50 19.37
N PRO A 328 -22.59 0.35 18.26
CA PRO A 328 -23.95 -0.16 18.34
C PRO A 328 -23.90 -1.68 18.44
N SER A 329 -24.52 -2.19 19.50
CA SER A 329 -24.81 -3.61 19.74
C SER A 329 -25.43 -4.29 18.51
N ALA A 330 -24.95 -5.50 18.24
CA ALA A 330 -25.43 -6.42 17.22
C ALA A 330 -26.97 -6.49 17.13
N LEU A 331 -27.53 -6.10 15.99
CA LEU A 331 -28.80 -6.65 15.54
C LEU A 331 -28.49 -7.98 14.85
N GLN A 332 -28.59 -9.07 15.60
CA GLN A 332 -28.75 -10.41 15.02
C GLN A 332 -30.11 -10.46 14.32
N SER A 333 -30.10 -10.47 12.98
CA SER A 333 -31.25 -10.89 12.19
C SER A 333 -31.39 -12.40 12.28
N THR A 334 -32.11 -12.87 13.30
CA THR A 334 -32.59 -14.26 13.36
C THR A 334 -33.68 -14.46 12.30
N LEU A 335 -33.33 -15.08 11.17
CA LEU A 335 -34.32 -15.66 10.27
C LEU A 335 -34.83 -16.96 10.91
N ALA A 336 -35.98 -16.87 11.59
CA ALA A 336 -36.70 -18.05 12.04
C ALA A 336 -37.31 -18.78 10.83
N VAL A 337 -36.71 -19.89 10.42
CA VAL A 337 -37.34 -20.83 9.49
C VAL A 337 -38.39 -21.63 10.27
N SER A 338 -39.67 -21.32 10.03
CA SER A 338 -40.78 -22.09 10.59
C SER A 338 -40.78 -23.50 9.98
N ALA A 339 -40.48 -24.50 10.81
CA ALA A 339 -40.58 -25.91 10.43
C ALA A 339 -42.07 -26.31 10.36
N CYS A 340 -42.54 -26.71 9.19
CA CYS A 340 -43.83 -27.39 9.05
C CYS A 340 -43.80 -28.71 9.83
N PHE A 341 -44.53 -28.78 10.93
CA PHE A 341 -44.79 -30.02 11.68
C PHE A 341 -45.60 -31.00 10.81
N PHE A 342 -45.06 -32.19 10.57
CA PHE A 342 -45.84 -33.38 10.20
C PHE A 342 -46.04 -34.24 11.43
N LEU A 343 -47.29 -34.34 11.91
CA LEU A 343 -47.72 -35.39 12.83
C LEU A 343 -47.94 -36.67 12.01
N ALA A 344 -47.11 -37.68 12.22
CA ALA A 344 -47.38 -39.05 11.76
C ALA A 344 -48.36 -39.73 12.75
N PRO A 345 -49.37 -40.48 12.29
CA PRO A 345 -50.16 -41.33 13.18
C PRO A 345 -49.43 -42.66 13.42
N SER A 346 -49.24 -43.01 14.69
CA SER A 346 -48.78 -44.32 15.12
C SER A 346 -49.84 -45.38 14.80
N PHE A 347 -49.53 -46.34 13.93
CA PHE A 347 -50.25 -47.61 13.86
C PHE A 347 -49.69 -48.54 14.94
N ILE A 348 -50.50 -48.86 15.95
CA ILE A 348 -50.27 -49.95 16.91
C ILE A 348 -50.79 -51.24 16.26
N TYR A 349 -49.90 -52.22 16.11
CA TYR A 349 -50.26 -53.63 15.88
C TYR A 349 -49.92 -54.40 17.17
N LEU A 350 -50.96 -54.78 17.91
CA LEU A 350 -51.14 -56.05 18.66
C LEU A 350 -52.46 -55.96 19.44
#